data_AF-A0A939XI52-F1
#
_entry.id   AF-A0A939XI52-F1
#
_cell.length_a   1.000
_cell.length_b   1.000
_cell.length_c   1.000
_cell.angle_alpha   90.00
_cell.angle_beta   90.00
_cell.angle_gamma   90.00
#
_symmetry.space_group_name_H-M   'P 1'
#
loop_
_entity.id
_entity.type
_entity.pdbx_description
1 polymer ?
#
loop_
_entity_poly.entity_id
_entity_poly.type
_entity_poly.pdbx_seq_one_letter_code
_entity_poly.pdbx_strand_id
1 'polypeptide(L)'
;PTNAGIEPVQISNVEELITAIDQPALPFAEGMQDVNPTAAVSYFTIDGTALGTQAPTQPGLYLRREVLADGTTRTLKILRR
;
A
#
# COMPACT_ATOMS: atom_id res chain seq x y z
N PRO A 1 24.16 -24.90 -10.03
CA PRO A 1 23.14 -24.51 -11.05
C PRO A 1 22.86 -23.01 -10.97
N THR A 2 23.55 -22.22 -11.80
CA THR A 2 23.26 -20.80 -11.99
C THR A 2 22.10 -20.69 -12.97
N ASN A 3 21.01 -20.03 -12.58
CA ASN A 3 19.83 -19.80 -13.42
C ASN A 3 20.20 -18.89 -14.61
N ALA A 4 20.80 -19.47 -15.64
CA ALA A 4 21.04 -18.82 -16.92
C ALA A 4 19.73 -18.77 -17.69
N GLY A 5 19.23 -17.56 -17.99
CA GLY A 5 18.06 -17.36 -18.85
C GLY A 5 16.96 -16.47 -18.27
N ILE A 6 17.05 -16.05 -17.00
CA ILE A 6 16.20 -14.98 -16.49
C ILE A 6 17.01 -13.70 -16.58
N GLU A 7 16.72 -12.88 -17.60
CA GLU A 7 17.25 -11.51 -17.62
C GLU A 7 16.78 -10.80 -16.34
N PRO A 8 17.68 -10.08 -15.64
CA PRO A 8 17.27 -9.27 -14.50
C PRO A 8 16.18 -8.32 -14.95
N VAL A 9 14.98 -8.44 -14.37
CA VAL A 9 13.92 -7.47 -14.62
C VAL A 9 14.45 -6.12 -14.16
N GLN A 10 14.73 -5.23 -15.11
CA GLN A 10 15.11 -3.85 -14.85
C GLN A 10 13.87 -3.14 -14.32
N ILE A 11 13.68 -3.17 -13.01
CA ILE A 11 12.62 -2.40 -12.37
C ILE A 11 13.15 -0.98 -12.16
N SER A 12 13.41 -0.26 -13.26
CA SER A 12 13.80 1.15 -13.21
C SER A 12 12.68 2.03 -12.64
N ASN A 13 11.45 1.51 -12.60
CA ASN A 13 10.24 2.20 -12.18
C ASN A 13 9.50 1.49 -11.02
N VAL A 14 10.20 0.74 -10.13
CA VAL A 14 9.51 0.18 -8.93
C VAL A 14 8.88 1.32 -8.15
N GLU A 15 9.54 2.48 -8.14
CA GLU A 15 9.10 3.69 -7.47
C GLU A 15 7.74 4.15 -7.99
N GLU A 16 7.48 4.06 -9.30
CA GLU A 16 6.21 4.46 -9.89
C GLU A 16 5.06 3.50 -9.49
N LEU A 17 5.36 2.21 -9.35
CA LEU A 17 4.42 1.19 -8.87
C LEU A 17 4.16 1.29 -7.35
N ILE A 18 5.13 1.75 -6.56
CA ILE A 18 5.01 1.90 -5.10
C ILE A 18 4.36 3.25 -4.71
N THR A 19 4.49 4.29 -5.54
CA THR A 19 4.04 5.66 -5.22
C THR A 19 2.52 5.86 -5.33
N ALA A 20 1.76 4.87 -5.84
CA ALA A 20 0.30 5.00 -5.99
C ALA A 20 -0.49 5.09 -4.66
N ILE A 21 0.14 4.94 -3.49
CA ILE A 21 -0.55 4.93 -2.19
C ILE A 21 -0.33 6.21 -1.37
N ASP A 22 0.65 7.05 -1.73
CA ASP A 22 0.92 8.33 -1.04
C ASP A 22 0.30 9.53 -1.77
N GLN A 23 -0.61 9.29 -2.71
CA GLN A 23 -1.54 10.34 -3.12
C GLN A 23 -2.60 10.48 -2.03
N PRO A 24 -2.85 11.69 -1.46
CA PRO A 24 -4.12 11.92 -0.79
C PRO A 24 -5.18 11.48 -1.79
N ALA A 25 -6.07 10.56 -1.40
CA ALA A 25 -7.07 9.97 -2.28
C ALA A 25 -7.55 11.07 -3.23
N LEU A 26 -7.11 11.00 -4.50
CA LEU A 26 -7.59 11.95 -5.50
C LEU A 26 -9.11 11.84 -5.38
N PRO A 27 -9.84 12.96 -5.25
CA PRO A 27 -11.29 12.88 -5.25
C PRO A 27 -11.64 12.06 -6.48
N PHE A 28 -12.26 10.91 -6.25
CA PHE A 28 -12.70 10.04 -7.32
C PHE A 28 -13.40 10.95 -8.34
N ALA A 29 -12.98 10.89 -9.61
CA ALA A 29 -13.61 11.70 -10.65
C ALA A 29 -15.13 11.58 -10.49
N GLU A 30 -15.87 12.70 -10.53
CA GLU A 30 -17.31 12.71 -10.29
C GLU A 30 -17.99 11.54 -11.03
N GLY A 31 -18.52 10.58 -10.26
CA GLY A 31 -19.15 9.36 -10.79
C GLY A 31 -18.38 8.05 -10.62
N MET A 32 -17.11 8.06 -10.18
CA MET A 32 -16.43 6.84 -9.70
C MET A 32 -16.81 6.59 -8.24
N GLN A 33 -17.81 5.74 -8.02
CA GLN A 33 -18.03 5.16 -6.70
C GLN A 33 -16.92 4.13 -6.44
N ASP A 34 -16.24 4.24 -5.30
CA ASP A 34 -15.46 3.13 -4.77
C ASP A 34 -16.42 1.94 -4.63
N VAL A 35 -16.22 0.90 -5.44
CA VAL A 35 -17.09 -0.27 -5.47
C VAL A 35 -17.10 -1.01 -4.14
N ASN A 36 -16.14 -0.71 -3.25
CA ASN A 36 -16.14 -1.20 -1.89
C ASN A 36 -15.29 -0.29 -0.97
N PRO A 37 -15.90 0.72 -0.33
CA PRO A 37 -15.17 1.72 0.45
C PRO A 37 -14.45 1.08 1.64
N THR A 38 -13.33 1.69 2.04
CA THR A 38 -12.59 1.28 3.23
C THR A 38 -13.37 1.64 4.50
N ALA A 39 -13.70 0.63 5.32
CA ALA A 39 -14.40 0.78 6.59
C ALA A 39 -13.45 1.04 7.76
N ALA A 40 -12.26 0.42 7.75
CA ALA A 40 -11.25 0.61 8.80
C ALA A 40 -9.84 0.48 8.26
N VAL A 41 -8.89 1.20 8.88
CA VAL A 41 -7.47 1.17 8.55
C VAL A 41 -6.64 0.89 9.80
N SER A 42 -5.60 0.08 9.68
CA SER A 42 -4.60 -0.15 10.72
C SER A 42 -3.20 -0.21 10.11
N TYR A 43 -2.23 0.36 10.81
CA TYR A 43 -0.85 0.45 10.39
C TYR A 43 0.03 -0.48 11.21
N PHE A 44 1.05 -1.03 10.56
CA PHE A 44 2.04 -1.88 11.19
C PHE A 44 3.42 -1.53 10.64
N THR A 45 4.45 -1.79 11.43
CA THR A 45 5.82 -1.86 10.91
C THR A 45 5.97 -3.08 9.99
N ILE A 46 7.04 -3.13 9.20
CA ILE A 46 7.26 -4.24 8.25
C ILE A 46 7.46 -5.60 8.94
N ASP A 47 7.94 -5.60 10.19
CA ASP A 47 8.05 -6.75 11.10
C ASP A 47 6.72 -7.14 11.74
N GLY A 48 5.65 -6.37 11.51
CA GLY A 48 4.29 -6.70 11.97
C GLY A 48 3.90 -6.08 13.32
N THR A 49 4.70 -5.17 13.88
CA THR A 49 4.35 -4.44 15.10
C THR A 49 3.21 -3.47 14.82
N ALA A 50 2.12 -3.55 15.61
CA ALA A 50 0.95 -2.69 15.43
C ALA A 50 1.23 -1.24 15.84
N LEU A 51 0.90 -0.30 14.95
CA LEU A 51 1.02 1.14 15.15
C LEU A 51 -0.34 1.82 15.40
N GLY A 52 -1.44 1.09 15.24
CA GLY A 52 -2.81 1.58 15.43
C GLY A 52 -3.43 2.13 14.16
N THR A 53 -4.35 3.08 14.28
CA THR A 53 -5.10 3.63 13.14
C THR A 53 -4.51 4.91 12.55
N GLN A 54 -3.44 5.44 13.15
CA GLN A 54 -2.77 6.65 12.69
C GLN A 54 -1.63 6.30 11.74
N ALA A 55 -1.52 7.05 10.64
CA ALA A 55 -0.44 6.87 9.69
C ALA A 55 0.93 7.15 10.35
N PRO A 56 1.97 6.36 10.06
CA PRO A 56 3.32 6.62 10.55
C PRO A 56 3.83 8.00 10.12
N THR A 57 4.46 8.72 11.03
CA THR A 57 5.02 10.06 10.75
C THR A 57 6.50 10.01 10.38
N GLN A 58 7.21 8.96 10.77
CA GLN A 58 8.62 8.78 10.47
C GLN A 58 8.80 8.19 9.06
N PRO A 59 9.82 8.62 8.31
CA PRO A 59 10.14 8.00 7.02
C PRO A 59 10.49 6.51 7.18
N GLY A 60 9.96 5.67 6.30
CA GLY A 60 10.16 4.22 6.38
C GLY A 60 9.14 3.39 5.61
N LEU A 61 9.34 2.07 5.60
CA LEU A 61 8.42 1.11 5.01
C LEU A 61 7.47 0.55 6.08
N TYR A 62 6.18 0.56 5.78
CA TYR A 62 5.12 0.14 6.68
C TYR A 62 4.08 -0.72 5.96
N LEU A 63 3.24 -1.40 6.73
CA LEU A 63 2.05 -2.09 6.24
C LEU A 63 0.80 -1.28 6.60
N ARG A 64 -0.10 -1.11 5.64
CA ARG A 64 -1.45 -0.57 5.84
C ARG A 64 -2.44 -1.70 5.59
N ARG A 65 -3.14 -2.12 6.63
CA ARG A 65 -4.23 -3.08 6.54
C ARG A 65 -5.54 -2.32 6.45
N GLU A 66 -6.35 -2.66 5.46
CA GLU A 66 -7.67 -2.09 5.24
C GLU A 66 -8.72 -3.18 5.38
N VAL A 67 -9.78 -2.87 6.12
CA VAL A 67 -11.02 -3.65 6.11
C VAL A 67 -12.00 -2.87 5.27
N LEU A 68 -12.53 -3.49 4.23
CA LEU A 68 -13.51 -2.90 3.33
C LEU A 68 -14.93 -3.10 3.90
N ALA A 69 -15.91 -2.38 3.36
CA ALA A 69 -17.29 -2.39 3.85
C ALA A 69 -17.97 -3.77 3.74
N ASP A 70 -17.54 -4.61 2.79
CA ASP A 70 -17.99 -6.01 2.67
C ASP A 70 -17.32 -6.98 3.66
N GLY A 71 -16.41 -6.49 4.51
CA GLY A 71 -15.63 -7.29 5.46
C GLY A 71 -14.35 -7.90 4.88
N THR A 72 -14.10 -7.77 3.57
CA THR A 72 -12.84 -8.18 2.94
C THR A 72 -11.69 -7.36 3.50
N THR A 73 -10.56 -8.01 3.73
CA THR A 73 -9.34 -7.33 4.19
C THR A 73 -8.30 -7.32 3.07
N ARG A 74 -7.62 -6.19 2.86
CA ARG A 74 -6.40 -6.11 2.05
C ARG A 74 -5.26 -5.49 2.84
N THR A 75 -4.03 -5.88 2.51
CA THR A 75 -2.82 -5.32 3.13
C THR A 75 -1.93 -4.75 2.05
N LEU A 76 -1.54 -3.49 2.21
CA LEU A 76 -0.68 -2.75 1.30
C LEU A 76 0.67 -2.47 1.98
N LYS A 77 1.75 -2.51 1.21
CA LYS A 77 3.04 -1.95 1.63
C LYS A 77 3.05 -0.47 1.26
N ILE A 78 3.39 0.39 2.21
CA ILE A 78 3.45 1.85 2.01
C ILE A 78 4.85 2.36 2.36
N LEU A 79 5.29 3.38 1.65
CA LEU A 79 6.52 4.11 1.94
C LEU A 79 6.15 5.49 2.49
N ARG A 80 6.66 5.85 3.65
CA ARG A 80 6.60 7.21 4.21
C ARG A 80 7.90 7.94 3.87
N ARG A 81 7.79 9.15 3.30
CA ARG A 81 8.92 10.02 2.97
C ARG A 81 9.14 11.10 4.02
#